data_AF-A0A1H8RN18-F1
#
_entry.id   AF-A0A1H8RN18-F1
#
_cell.length_a   1.000
_cell.length_b   1.000
_cell.length_c   1.000
_cell.angle_alpha   90.00
_cell.angle_beta   90.00
_cell.angle_gamma   90.00
#
_symmetry.space_group_name_H-M   'P 1'
#
loop_
_entity.id
_entity.type
_entity.pdbx_description
1 polymer ?
#
loop_
_entity_poly.entity_id
_entity_poly.type
_entity_poly.pdbx_seq_one_letter_code
_entity_poly.pdbx_strand_id
1 'polypeptide(L)'
;MRPVPLISRPVALAGLLAAGFLLLALLGPVMAPHDPLAVDLAHRFAPASLTHPLGTDHLGRDILSRLVAGARTTLGAVLAVLTLVVALGLAVGGLAGMLGGRVDTALMRLCDVFLTVPTFVLALFMIGALGTGLANVVAAIALSHWAWYARIVRGLVLELKTRDYVLAARIAGAPRRAIFSEHILPGVVPPLAALATLDIGHMALHVAGLSFLGLGVQPPTPEWGVMINDARAFFWTRPLLVVWPGLAIALAVLAFNRLGDALRDRLDPALTAERGL
;
A
#
# COMPACT_ATOMS: atom_id res chain seq x y z
N MET A 1 -27.03 12.63 -26.46
CA MET A 1 -25.94 12.07 -25.63
C MET A 1 -26.51 11.72 -24.26
N ARG A 2 -26.47 10.45 -23.85
CA ARG A 2 -26.90 10.06 -22.50
C ARG A 2 -25.78 10.43 -21.52
N PRO A 3 -26.08 11.09 -20.39
CA PRO A 3 -25.06 11.32 -19.36
C PRO A 3 -24.60 9.96 -18.83
N VAL A 4 -23.36 9.59 -19.11
CA VAL A 4 -22.74 8.41 -18.51
C VAL A 4 -22.66 8.69 -17.00
N PRO A 5 -23.26 7.85 -16.13
CA PRO A 5 -23.24 8.11 -14.70
C PRO A 5 -21.78 8.16 -14.19
N LEU A 6 -21.42 9.28 -13.57
CA LEU A 6 -20.07 9.67 -13.11
C LEU A 6 -19.45 8.74 -12.05
N ILE A 7 -20.23 7.81 -11.50
CA ILE A 7 -19.80 6.74 -10.61
C ILE A 7 -20.62 5.53 -11.01
N SER A 8 -19.97 4.54 -11.62
CA SER A 8 -20.63 3.27 -11.85
C SER A 8 -20.97 2.65 -10.47
N ARG A 9 -22.13 2.00 -10.34
CA ARG A 9 -22.53 1.27 -9.12
C ARG A 9 -21.39 0.45 -8.49
N PRO A 10 -20.53 -0.26 -9.26
CA PRO A 10 -19.39 -0.97 -8.67
C PRO A 10 -18.32 -0.07 -8.05
N VAL A 11 -18.06 1.13 -8.58
CA VAL A 11 -17.11 2.09 -7.99
C VAL A 11 -17.64 2.66 -6.68
N ALA A 12 -18.94 2.97 -6.60
CA ALA A 12 -19.56 3.42 -5.36
C ALA A 12 -19.45 2.35 -4.25
N LEU A 13 -19.73 1.09 -4.59
CA LEU A 13 -19.60 -0.04 -3.67
C LEU A 13 -18.14 -0.23 -3.21
N ALA A 14 -17.17 -0.15 -4.13
CA ALA A 14 -15.76 -0.23 -3.77
C ALA A 14 -15.31 0.90 -2.84
N GLY A 15 -15.79 2.13 -3.09
CA GLY A 15 -15.54 3.27 -2.21
C GLY A 15 -16.11 3.06 -0.80
N LEU A 16 -17.32 2.54 -0.69
CA LEU A 16 -17.93 2.18 0.60
C LEU A 16 -17.15 1.07 1.31
N LEU A 17 -16.70 0.04 0.58
CA LEU A 17 -15.87 -1.04 1.14
C LEU A 17 -14.52 -0.52 1.63
N ALA A 18 -13.84 0.31 0.84
CA ALA A 18 -12.56 0.91 1.22
C ALA A 18 -12.73 1.81 2.46
N ALA A 19 -13.79 2.62 2.50
CA ALA A 19 -14.14 3.41 3.68
C ALA A 19 -14.42 2.52 4.90
N GLY A 20 -15.13 1.40 4.72
CA GLY A 20 -15.34 0.40 5.76
C GLY A 20 -14.02 -0.18 6.31
N PHE A 21 -13.09 -0.55 5.43
CA PHE A 21 -11.76 -1.01 5.84
C PHE A 21 -10.93 0.06 6.56
N LEU A 22 -11.00 1.31 6.12
CA LEU A 22 -10.35 2.43 6.81
C LEU A 22 -10.97 2.67 8.19
N LEU A 23 -12.31 2.59 8.31
CA LEU A 23 -13.00 2.68 9.59
C LEU A 23 -12.60 1.52 10.51
N LEU A 24 -12.52 0.30 10.01
CA LEU A 24 -12.00 -0.85 10.76
C LEU A 24 -10.53 -0.65 11.16
N ALA A 25 -9.69 -0.07 10.31
CA ALA A 25 -8.31 0.22 10.68
C ALA A 25 -8.19 1.28 11.79
N LEU A 26 -9.09 2.27 11.80
CA LEU A 26 -9.05 3.37 12.78
C LEU A 26 -9.72 2.98 14.11
N LEU A 27 -10.91 2.39 14.02
CA LEU A 27 -11.80 2.11 15.16
C LEU A 27 -11.79 0.64 15.57
N GLY A 28 -11.19 -0.26 14.78
CA GLY A 28 -11.21 -1.70 14.99
C GLY A 28 -10.81 -2.15 16.39
N PRO A 29 -9.72 -1.63 17.00
CA PRO A 29 -9.35 -2.00 18.36
C PRO A 29 -10.44 -1.69 19.41
N VAL A 30 -11.32 -0.72 19.15
CA VAL A 30 -12.45 -0.36 20.03
C VAL A 30 -13.73 -1.10 19.63
N MET A 31 -13.86 -1.47 18.36
CA MET A 31 -15.03 -2.17 17.81
C MET A 31 -14.94 -3.71 17.91
N ALA A 32 -13.80 -4.25 18.34
CA ALA A 32 -13.61 -5.68 18.48
C ALA A 32 -14.61 -6.25 19.52
N PRO A 33 -15.37 -7.33 19.19
CA PRO A 33 -16.34 -7.92 20.11
C PRO A 33 -15.72 -8.43 21.42
N HIS A 34 -14.48 -8.92 21.34
CA HIS A 34 -13.70 -9.43 22.46
C HIS A 34 -12.28 -8.83 22.41
N ASP A 35 -11.53 -8.96 23.50
CA ASP A 35 -10.09 -8.63 23.50
C ASP A 35 -9.35 -9.55 22.49
N PRO A 36 -8.73 -9.00 21.43
CA PRO A 36 -8.04 -9.79 20.41
C PRO A 36 -6.78 -10.52 20.94
N LEU A 37 -6.31 -10.18 22.14
CA LEU A 37 -5.15 -10.77 22.79
C LEU A 37 -5.52 -11.79 23.88
N ALA A 38 -6.78 -11.83 24.33
CA ALA A 38 -7.23 -12.70 25.41
C ALA A 38 -7.14 -14.18 25.01
N VAL A 39 -6.25 -14.92 25.68
CA VAL A 39 -6.04 -16.35 25.48
C VAL A 39 -7.00 -17.14 26.37
N ASP A 40 -7.73 -18.07 25.77
CA ASP A 40 -8.62 -19.00 26.47
C ASP A 40 -8.46 -20.42 25.92
N LEU A 41 -7.53 -21.18 26.50
CA LEU A 41 -7.23 -22.54 26.03
C LEU A 41 -8.41 -23.51 26.20
N ALA A 42 -9.39 -23.21 27.06
CA ALA A 42 -10.57 -24.05 27.22
C ALA A 42 -11.46 -24.00 25.96
N HIS A 43 -11.46 -22.85 25.28
CA HIS A 43 -12.18 -22.63 24.03
C HIS A 43 -11.27 -22.74 22.81
N ARG A 44 -10.14 -23.46 22.89
CA ARG A 44 -9.26 -23.67 21.74
C ARG A 44 -10.00 -24.32 20.56
N PHE A 45 -9.91 -23.68 19.39
CA PHE A 45 -10.57 -24.14 18.18
C PHE A 45 -12.10 -24.35 18.33
N ALA A 46 -12.75 -23.52 19.14
CA ALA A 46 -14.20 -23.50 19.23
C ALA A 46 -14.82 -23.15 17.86
N PRO A 47 -15.91 -23.81 17.47
CA PRO A 47 -16.61 -23.50 16.23
C PRO A 47 -17.27 -22.12 16.29
N ALA A 48 -17.75 -21.65 15.14
CA ALA A 48 -18.56 -20.44 15.07
C ALA A 48 -19.79 -20.53 16.00
N SER A 49 -20.03 -19.49 16.76
CA SER A 49 -21.11 -19.37 17.73
C SER A 49 -21.57 -17.92 17.85
N LEU A 50 -22.64 -17.66 18.61
CA LEU A 50 -23.10 -16.29 18.85
C LEU A 50 -22.09 -15.45 19.63
N THR A 51 -21.27 -16.08 20.49
CA THR A 51 -20.18 -15.41 21.22
C THR A 51 -18.95 -15.25 20.35
N HIS A 52 -18.58 -16.28 19.57
CA HIS A 52 -17.46 -16.25 18.65
C HIS A 52 -17.94 -16.43 17.20
N PRO A 53 -18.36 -15.36 16.49
CA PRO A 53 -19.01 -15.50 15.18
C PRO A 53 -18.18 -16.22 14.12
N LEU A 54 -16.85 -16.11 14.20
CA LEU A 54 -15.92 -16.82 13.31
C LEU A 54 -15.20 -17.99 13.99
N GLY A 55 -15.56 -18.29 15.24
CA GLY A 55 -14.86 -19.24 16.10
C GLY A 55 -13.59 -18.67 16.70
N THR A 56 -12.77 -19.56 17.27
CA THR A 56 -11.52 -19.20 17.95
C THR A 56 -10.31 -19.91 17.34
N ASP A 57 -9.13 -19.35 17.56
CA ASP A 57 -7.88 -19.89 17.06
C ASP A 57 -7.24 -20.97 17.96
N HIS A 58 -5.99 -21.32 17.66
CA HIS A 58 -5.23 -22.34 18.38
C HIS A 58 -4.88 -21.97 19.84
N LEU A 59 -5.07 -20.71 20.22
CA LEU A 59 -4.95 -20.21 21.59
C LEU A 59 -6.32 -19.84 22.19
N GLY A 60 -7.41 -20.15 21.48
CA GLY A 60 -8.77 -19.82 21.87
C GLY A 60 -9.09 -18.32 21.78
N ARG A 61 -8.28 -17.54 21.07
CA ARG A 61 -8.55 -16.12 20.83
C ARG A 61 -9.64 -15.96 19.78
N ASP A 62 -10.53 -14.98 19.95
CA ASP A 62 -11.63 -14.70 19.01
C ASP A 62 -11.11 -14.25 17.64
N ILE A 63 -11.44 -14.98 16.58
CA ILE A 63 -10.91 -14.72 15.24
C ILE A 63 -11.42 -13.40 14.68
N LEU A 64 -12.70 -13.08 14.89
CA LEU A 64 -13.31 -11.85 14.39
C LEU A 64 -12.64 -10.62 15.01
N SER A 65 -12.45 -10.62 16.32
CA SER A 65 -11.76 -9.57 17.06
C SER A 65 -10.33 -9.40 16.57
N ARG A 66 -9.61 -10.51 16.32
CA ARG A 66 -8.26 -10.47 15.74
C ARG A 66 -8.24 -9.92 14.31
N LEU A 67 -9.22 -10.25 13.46
CA LEU A 67 -9.31 -9.69 12.09
C LEU A 67 -9.54 -8.19 12.12
N VAL A 68 -10.46 -7.74 12.97
CA VAL A 68 -10.83 -6.32 13.11
C VAL A 68 -9.66 -5.52 13.67
N ALA A 69 -9.00 -6.00 14.72
CA ALA A 69 -7.80 -5.36 15.26
C ALA A 69 -6.61 -5.42 14.28
N GLY A 70 -6.48 -6.52 13.54
CA GLY A 70 -5.44 -6.72 12.52
C GLY A 70 -5.57 -5.78 11.32
N ALA A 71 -6.78 -5.26 11.03
CA ALA A 71 -6.96 -4.26 9.99
C ALA A 71 -6.10 -3.01 10.23
N ARG A 72 -5.98 -2.58 11.50
CA ARG A 72 -5.16 -1.41 11.86
C ARG A 72 -3.68 -1.62 11.58
N THR A 73 -3.14 -2.77 11.98
CA THR A 73 -1.72 -3.08 11.85
C THR A 73 -1.36 -3.35 10.40
N THR A 74 -2.14 -4.18 9.68
CA THR A 74 -1.87 -4.53 8.29
C THR A 74 -2.05 -3.33 7.36
N LEU A 75 -3.19 -2.62 7.41
CA LEU A 75 -3.42 -1.47 6.52
C LEU A 75 -2.52 -0.28 6.89
N GLY A 76 -2.26 -0.07 8.18
CA GLY A 76 -1.32 0.96 8.64
C GLY A 76 0.10 0.73 8.11
N ALA A 77 0.58 -0.52 8.14
CA ALA A 77 1.88 -0.87 7.61
C ALA A 77 1.97 -0.68 6.09
N VAL A 78 0.93 -1.09 5.34
CA VAL A 78 0.85 -0.89 3.89
C VAL A 78 0.88 0.60 3.52
N LEU A 79 0.11 1.42 4.22
CA LEU A 79 0.10 2.87 4.01
C LEU A 79 1.46 3.50 4.35
N ALA A 80 2.12 3.05 5.42
CA ALA A 80 3.46 3.52 5.78
C ALA A 80 4.49 3.19 4.70
N VAL A 81 4.46 1.96 4.17
CA VAL A 81 5.31 1.55 3.04
C VAL A 81 5.08 2.45 1.83
N LEU A 82 3.82 2.59 1.38
CA LEU A 82 3.50 3.41 0.20
C LEU A 82 3.93 4.86 0.37
N THR A 83 3.70 5.43 1.56
CA THR A 83 4.11 6.81 1.86
C THR A 83 5.63 6.96 1.73
N LEU A 84 6.41 6.03 2.29
CA LEU A 84 7.87 6.08 2.20
C LEU A 84 8.37 5.85 0.77
N VAL A 85 7.80 4.88 0.04
CA VAL A 85 8.17 4.60 -1.35
C VAL A 85 7.89 5.79 -2.25
N VAL A 86 6.70 6.41 -2.12
CA VAL A 86 6.32 7.61 -2.85
C VAL A 86 7.22 8.78 -2.48
N ALA A 87 7.53 8.99 -1.19
CA ALA A 87 8.41 10.06 -0.75
C ALA A 87 9.84 9.90 -1.30
N LEU A 88 10.41 8.71 -1.21
CA LEU A 88 11.74 8.39 -1.75
C LEU A 88 11.75 8.51 -3.28
N GLY A 89 10.73 7.99 -3.96
CA GLY A 89 10.59 8.10 -5.40
C GLY A 89 10.46 9.54 -5.87
N LEU A 90 9.65 10.35 -5.17
CA LEU A 90 9.46 11.76 -5.46
C LEU A 90 10.75 12.56 -5.25
N ALA A 91 11.46 12.30 -4.16
CA ALA A 91 12.73 12.95 -3.86
C ALA A 91 13.80 12.61 -4.91
N VAL A 92 14.05 11.31 -5.14
CA VAL A 92 15.14 10.87 -6.04
C VAL A 92 14.80 11.12 -7.51
N GLY A 93 13.59 10.74 -7.93
CA GLY A 93 13.12 10.95 -9.31
C GLY A 93 12.94 12.43 -9.64
N GLY A 94 12.44 13.22 -8.69
CA GLY A 94 12.31 14.66 -8.81
C GLY A 94 13.66 15.34 -9.00
N LEU A 95 14.63 15.01 -8.15
CA LEU A 95 16.01 15.52 -8.27
C LEU A 95 16.66 15.12 -9.61
N ALA A 96 16.53 13.86 -10.01
CA ALA A 96 17.07 13.35 -11.27
C ALA A 96 16.49 14.11 -12.48
N GLY A 97 15.16 14.21 -12.57
CA GLY A 97 14.49 14.89 -13.69
C GLY A 97 14.72 16.42 -13.71
N MET A 98 14.80 17.05 -12.54
CA MET A 98 15.03 18.51 -12.45
C MET A 98 16.45 18.89 -12.85
N LEU A 99 17.45 18.22 -12.28
CA LEU A 99 18.86 18.58 -12.45
C LEU A 99 19.45 18.05 -13.77
N GLY A 100 19.05 16.86 -14.21
CA GLY A 100 19.58 16.25 -15.44
C GLY A 100 21.09 15.94 -15.37
N GLY A 101 21.67 15.64 -16.54
CA GLY A 101 23.12 15.48 -16.71
C GLY A 101 23.72 14.39 -15.83
N ARG A 102 24.84 14.68 -15.17
CA ARG A 102 25.58 13.70 -14.35
C ARG A 102 24.79 13.21 -13.14
N VAL A 103 23.97 14.08 -12.52
CA VAL A 103 23.16 13.71 -11.35
C VAL A 103 22.11 12.69 -11.74
N ASP A 104 21.41 12.95 -12.84
CA ASP A 104 20.44 12.02 -13.41
C ASP A 104 21.07 10.66 -13.71
N THR A 105 22.19 10.65 -14.45
CA THR A 105 22.90 9.41 -14.77
C THR A 105 23.33 8.63 -13.52
N ALA A 106 23.85 9.31 -12.49
CA ALA A 106 24.27 8.65 -11.26
C ALA A 106 23.10 8.05 -10.48
N LEU A 107 22.00 8.81 -10.32
CA LEU A 107 20.80 8.34 -9.62
C LEU A 107 20.10 7.20 -10.37
N MET A 108 20.05 7.26 -11.70
CA MET A 108 19.45 6.19 -12.50
C MET A 108 20.29 4.91 -12.49
N ARG A 109 21.62 5.02 -12.48
CA ARG A 109 22.50 3.86 -12.27
C ARG A 109 22.29 3.23 -10.89
N LEU A 110 22.10 4.04 -9.85
CA LEU A 110 21.76 3.52 -8.52
C LEU A 110 20.41 2.79 -8.57
N CYS A 111 19.41 3.33 -9.26
CA CYS A 111 18.13 2.64 -9.45
C CYS A 111 18.29 1.31 -10.21
N ASP A 112 19.15 1.26 -11.25
CA ASP A 112 19.42 0.03 -12.00
C ASP A 112 19.97 -1.09 -11.12
N VAL A 113 20.82 -0.76 -10.15
CA VAL A 113 21.36 -1.75 -9.18
C VAL A 113 20.24 -2.37 -8.37
N PHE A 114 19.33 -1.56 -7.83
CA PHE A 114 18.20 -2.05 -7.02
C PHE A 114 17.21 -2.86 -7.85
N LEU A 115 16.93 -2.43 -9.08
CA LEU A 115 15.98 -3.09 -9.97
C LEU A 115 16.50 -4.40 -10.59
N THR A 116 17.79 -4.69 -10.43
CA THR A 116 18.39 -5.97 -10.86
C THR A 116 17.95 -7.12 -9.94
N VAL A 117 17.63 -6.84 -8.69
CA VAL A 117 17.22 -7.85 -7.70
C VAL A 117 15.70 -7.84 -7.56
N PRO A 118 15.01 -9.00 -7.54
CA PRO A 118 13.59 -9.06 -7.23
C PRO A 118 13.28 -8.37 -5.89
N THR A 119 12.26 -7.51 -5.86
CA THR A 119 11.99 -6.61 -4.73
C THR A 119 11.71 -7.35 -3.41
N PHE A 120 11.04 -8.51 -3.47
CA PHE A 120 10.79 -9.36 -2.30
C PHE A 120 12.09 -9.97 -1.75
N VAL A 121 12.99 -10.44 -2.63
CA VAL A 121 14.30 -10.99 -2.24
C VAL A 121 15.18 -9.91 -1.64
N LEU A 122 15.18 -8.71 -2.24
CA LEU A 122 15.89 -7.56 -1.70
C LEU A 122 15.33 -7.15 -0.33
N ALA A 123 14.01 -7.16 -0.13
CA ALA A 123 13.41 -6.87 1.17
C ALA A 123 13.85 -7.90 2.24
N LEU A 124 13.92 -9.20 1.90
CA LEU A 124 14.44 -10.23 2.80
C LEU A 124 15.91 -9.98 3.19
N PHE A 125 16.75 -9.61 2.21
CA PHE A 125 18.14 -9.23 2.48
C PHE A 125 18.23 -8.03 3.43
N MET A 126 17.42 -7.00 3.19
CA MET A 126 17.39 -5.79 4.03
C MET A 126 16.93 -6.11 5.45
N ILE A 127 15.97 -7.01 5.64
CA ILE A 127 15.56 -7.49 6.98
C ILE A 127 16.69 -8.24 7.67
N GLY A 128 17.43 -9.07 6.94
CA GLY A 128 18.61 -9.75 7.50
C GLY A 128 19.65 -8.76 8.06
N ALA A 129 19.77 -7.57 7.46
CA ALA A 129 20.65 -6.50 7.93
C ALA A 129 20.03 -5.62 9.03
N LEU A 130 18.74 -5.28 8.93
CA LEU A 130 18.03 -4.36 9.83
C LEU A 130 17.49 -5.03 11.11
N GLY A 131 17.31 -6.35 11.07
CA GLY A 131 16.61 -7.13 12.10
C GLY A 131 15.11 -7.27 11.83
N THR A 132 14.45 -8.13 12.61
CA THR A 132 13.00 -8.35 12.51
C THR A 132 12.19 -7.23 13.17
N GLY A 133 10.90 -7.15 12.87
CA GLY A 133 9.98 -6.17 13.44
C GLY A 133 9.26 -5.34 12.37
N LEU A 134 8.10 -4.79 12.74
CA LEU A 134 7.24 -4.06 11.80
C LEU A 134 7.94 -2.87 11.15
N ALA A 135 8.66 -2.06 11.94
CA ALA A 135 9.38 -0.89 11.43
C ALA A 135 10.45 -1.28 10.40
N ASN A 136 11.19 -2.36 10.69
CA ASN A 136 12.25 -2.86 9.80
C ASN A 136 11.68 -3.47 8.53
N VAL A 137 10.55 -4.19 8.61
CA VAL A 137 9.82 -4.67 7.42
C VAL A 137 9.35 -3.50 6.56
N VAL A 138 8.76 -2.47 7.17
CA VAL A 138 8.31 -1.27 6.44
C VAL A 138 9.50 -0.59 5.74
N ALA A 139 10.62 -0.41 6.45
CA ALA A 139 11.83 0.17 5.87
C ALA A 139 12.43 -0.70 4.76
N ALA A 140 12.49 -2.01 4.96
CA ALA A 140 13.03 -2.96 3.99
C ALA A 140 12.23 -2.97 2.67
N ILE A 141 10.89 -2.99 2.77
CA ILE A 141 10.02 -2.93 1.59
C ILE A 141 10.18 -1.57 0.91
N ALA A 142 10.23 -0.47 1.66
CA ALA A 142 10.39 0.86 1.08
C ALA A 142 11.73 1.00 0.33
N LEU A 143 12.82 0.52 0.94
CA LEU A 143 14.16 0.54 0.36
C LEU A 143 14.32 -0.44 -0.81
N SER A 144 13.45 -1.45 -0.96
CA SER A 144 13.48 -2.32 -2.14
C SER A 144 12.63 -1.81 -3.30
N HIS A 145 11.62 -0.95 -3.07
CA HIS A 145 10.68 -0.51 -4.12
C HIS A 145 10.89 0.93 -4.61
N TRP A 146 11.60 1.78 -3.86
CA TRP A 146 11.75 3.21 -4.19
C TRP A 146 12.31 3.47 -5.60
N ALA A 147 13.21 2.61 -6.10
CA ALA A 147 13.89 2.79 -7.38
C ALA A 147 12.92 2.78 -8.57
N TRP A 148 11.86 1.98 -8.49
CA TRP A 148 10.83 1.93 -9.52
C TRP A 148 10.00 3.22 -9.55
N TYR A 149 9.58 3.70 -8.37
CA TYR A 149 8.87 4.98 -8.23
C TYR A 149 9.74 6.17 -8.66
N ALA A 150 11.05 6.16 -8.34
CA ALA A 150 11.99 7.20 -8.75
C ALA A 150 12.07 7.31 -10.29
N ARG A 151 12.06 6.17 -11.00
CA ARG A 151 12.07 6.16 -12.46
C ARG A 151 10.80 6.74 -13.07
N ILE A 152 9.64 6.44 -12.48
CA ILE A 152 8.35 6.98 -12.95
C ILE A 152 8.27 8.48 -12.71
N VAL A 153 8.59 8.92 -11.50
CA VAL A 153 8.62 10.35 -11.16
C VAL A 153 9.57 11.08 -12.10
N ARG A 154 10.77 10.55 -12.35
CA ARG A 154 11.71 11.14 -13.30
C ARG A 154 11.08 11.31 -14.68
N GLY A 155 10.41 10.28 -15.20
CA GLY A 155 9.73 10.35 -16.49
C GLY A 155 8.69 11.47 -16.54
N LEU A 156 7.82 11.54 -15.53
CA LEU A 156 6.80 12.60 -15.41
C LEU A 156 7.43 13.99 -15.32
N VAL A 157 8.51 14.15 -14.55
CA VAL A 157 9.22 15.43 -14.44
C VAL A 157 9.85 15.84 -15.76
N LEU A 158 10.46 14.91 -16.50
CA LEU A 158 11.04 15.20 -17.81
C LEU A 158 9.98 15.63 -18.82
N GLU A 159 8.79 15.00 -18.79
CA GLU A 159 7.65 15.40 -19.64
C GLU A 159 7.12 16.78 -19.27
N LEU A 160 6.85 17.04 -17.98
CA LEU A 160 6.28 18.32 -17.54
C LEU A 160 7.26 19.49 -17.75
N LYS A 161 8.56 19.23 -17.68
CA LYS A 161 9.61 20.25 -17.87
C LYS A 161 9.63 20.87 -19.26
N THR A 162 9.04 20.22 -20.27
CA THR A 162 8.96 20.70 -21.65
C THR A 162 7.62 21.38 -22.00
N ARG A 163 6.68 21.47 -21.06
CA ARG A 163 5.38 22.14 -21.27
C ARG A 163 5.52 23.67 -21.30
N ASP A 164 4.72 24.33 -22.14
CA ASP A 164 4.80 25.78 -22.39
C ASP A 164 4.70 26.63 -21.12
N TYR A 165 3.79 26.29 -20.19
CA TYR A 165 3.64 27.04 -18.94
C TYR A 165 4.88 26.92 -18.03
N VAL A 166 5.60 25.80 -18.07
CA VAL A 166 6.88 25.62 -17.34
C VAL A 166 8.01 26.39 -18.01
N LEU A 167 8.04 26.41 -19.35
CA LEU A 167 9.01 27.19 -20.11
C LEU A 167 8.81 28.69 -19.90
N ALA A 168 7.55 29.16 -19.88
CA ALA A 168 7.20 30.55 -19.59
C ALA A 168 7.67 30.97 -18.18
N ALA A 169 7.41 30.14 -17.16
CA ALA A 169 7.90 30.40 -15.79
C ALA A 169 9.44 30.48 -15.72
N ARG A 170 10.14 29.66 -16.52
CA ARG A 170 11.61 29.70 -16.60
C ARG A 170 12.12 30.97 -17.26
N ILE A 171 11.49 31.43 -18.35
CA ILE A 171 11.83 32.68 -19.04
C ILE A 171 11.55 33.87 -18.10
N ALA A 172 10.48 33.80 -17.30
CA ALA A 172 10.17 34.79 -16.27
C ALA A 172 11.15 34.80 -15.07
N GLY A 173 12.18 33.93 -15.06
CA GLY A 173 13.23 33.92 -14.05
C GLY A 173 12.88 33.17 -12.76
N ALA A 174 11.81 32.36 -12.75
CA ALA A 174 11.44 31.59 -11.57
C ALA A 174 12.57 30.61 -11.15
N PRO A 175 12.94 30.54 -9.86
CA PRO A 175 13.99 29.63 -9.41
C PRO A 175 13.53 28.17 -9.55
N ARG A 176 14.49 27.25 -9.74
CA ARG A 176 14.22 25.81 -9.95
C ARG A 176 13.30 25.18 -8.89
N ARG A 177 13.44 25.62 -7.63
CA ARG A 177 12.59 25.15 -6.52
C ARG A 177 11.13 25.55 -6.72
N ALA A 178 10.87 26.81 -7.09
CA ALA A 178 9.52 27.30 -7.37
C ALA A 178 8.93 26.62 -8.61
N ILE A 179 9.72 26.44 -9.68
CA ILE A 179 9.30 25.67 -10.86
C ILE A 179 8.87 24.25 -10.45
N PHE A 180 9.68 23.58 -9.61
CA PHE A 180 9.34 22.23 -9.17
C PHE A 180 8.07 22.21 -8.31
N SER A 181 7.99 23.02 -7.24
CA SER A 181 6.88 22.96 -6.29
C SER A 181 5.55 23.48 -6.84
N GLU A 182 5.59 24.52 -7.67
CA GLU A 182 4.36 25.21 -8.13
C GLU A 182 3.89 24.74 -9.51
N HIS A 183 4.79 24.26 -10.38
CA HIS A 183 4.45 23.97 -11.77
C HIS A 183 4.59 22.48 -12.15
N ILE A 184 5.53 21.74 -11.53
CA ILE A 184 5.79 20.33 -11.87
C ILE A 184 5.11 19.39 -10.87
N LEU A 185 5.32 19.61 -9.57
CA LEU A 185 4.79 18.76 -8.51
C LEU A 185 3.26 18.58 -8.59
N PRO A 186 2.45 19.63 -8.85
CA PRO A 186 1.01 19.47 -9.01
C PRO A 186 0.61 18.58 -10.21
N GLY A 187 1.46 18.49 -11.23
CA GLY A 187 1.26 17.57 -12.37
C GLY A 187 1.73 16.14 -12.10
N VAL A 188 2.71 15.95 -11.20
CA VAL A 188 3.25 14.62 -10.85
C VAL A 188 2.37 13.92 -9.82
N VAL A 189 1.83 14.64 -8.83
CA VAL A 189 1.09 14.04 -7.71
C VAL A 189 -0.13 13.24 -8.16
N PRO A 190 -1.00 13.71 -9.07
CA PRO A 190 -2.19 12.96 -9.45
C PRO A 190 -1.89 11.56 -10.07
N PRO A 191 -1.06 11.42 -11.12
CA PRO A 191 -0.75 10.09 -11.65
C PRO A 191 0.01 9.21 -10.65
N LEU A 192 0.83 9.81 -9.77
CA LEU A 192 1.53 9.08 -8.72
C LEU A 192 0.59 8.56 -7.63
N ALA A 193 -0.43 9.33 -7.27
CA ALA A 193 -1.45 8.92 -6.30
C ALA A 193 -2.31 7.77 -6.85
N ALA A 194 -2.73 7.87 -8.11
CA ALA A 194 -3.44 6.78 -8.80
C ALA A 194 -2.59 5.50 -8.82
N LEU A 195 -1.30 5.63 -9.15
CA LEU A 195 -0.37 4.51 -9.13
C LEU A 195 -0.24 3.90 -7.73
N ALA A 196 0.00 4.71 -6.70
CA ALA A 196 0.15 4.24 -5.32
C ALA A 196 -1.09 3.49 -4.82
N THR A 197 -2.30 3.91 -5.21
CA THR A 197 -3.53 3.21 -4.84
C THR A 197 -3.66 1.83 -5.49
N LEU A 198 -3.21 1.68 -6.74
CA LEU A 198 -3.21 0.39 -7.44
C LEU A 198 -2.14 -0.57 -6.87
N ASP A 199 -1.09 -0.02 -6.27
CA ASP A 199 0.03 -0.77 -5.71
C ASP A 199 -0.22 -1.25 -4.27
N ILE A 200 -1.34 -0.84 -3.65
CA ILE A 200 -1.77 -1.31 -2.31
C ILE A 200 -1.78 -2.84 -2.23
N GLY A 201 -2.26 -3.51 -3.29
CA GLY A 201 -2.26 -4.97 -3.34
C GLY A 201 -0.87 -5.59 -3.28
N HIS A 202 0.06 -5.04 -4.04
CA HIS A 202 1.43 -5.51 -4.09
C HIS A 202 2.14 -5.31 -2.74
N MET A 203 1.93 -4.15 -2.11
CA MET A 203 2.50 -3.83 -0.80
C MET A 203 1.87 -4.65 0.33
N ALA A 204 0.57 -4.89 0.27
CA ALA A 204 -0.14 -5.76 1.23
C ALA A 204 0.43 -7.18 1.21
N LEU A 205 0.69 -7.73 0.02
CA LEU A 205 1.30 -9.05 -0.12
C LEU A 205 2.74 -9.09 0.41
N HIS A 206 3.52 -8.02 0.24
CA HIS A 206 4.86 -7.93 0.83
C HIS A 206 4.81 -7.91 2.36
N VAL A 207 3.99 -7.04 2.94
CA VAL A 207 3.83 -6.93 4.41
C VAL A 207 3.33 -8.25 4.99
N ALA A 208 2.26 -8.82 4.42
CA ALA A 208 1.68 -10.07 4.90
C ALA A 208 2.62 -11.25 4.66
N GLY A 209 3.34 -11.30 3.54
CA GLY A 209 4.29 -12.37 3.23
C GLY A 209 5.50 -12.37 4.16
N LEU A 210 6.06 -11.20 4.48
CA LEU A 210 7.19 -11.09 5.40
C LEU A 210 6.76 -11.35 6.86
N SER A 211 5.56 -10.91 7.25
CA SER A 211 4.98 -11.25 8.55
C SER A 211 4.63 -12.73 8.65
N PHE A 212 4.17 -13.35 7.55
CA PHE A 212 3.96 -14.79 7.47
C PHE A 212 5.26 -15.58 7.65
N LEU A 213 6.42 -15.03 7.27
CA LEU A 213 7.73 -15.63 7.53
C LEU A 213 8.25 -15.37 8.95
N GLY A 214 7.49 -14.68 9.80
CA GLY A 214 7.88 -14.33 11.17
C GLY A 214 8.82 -13.12 11.27
N LEU A 215 9.03 -12.40 10.16
CA LEU A 215 9.99 -11.30 10.09
C LEU A 215 9.39 -9.93 10.43
N GLY A 216 8.07 -9.80 10.34
CA GLY A 216 7.33 -8.57 10.57
C GLY A 216 6.82 -8.40 11.99
N VAL A 217 5.50 -8.20 12.11
CA VAL A 217 4.83 -8.07 13.41
C VAL A 217 5.10 -9.31 14.25
N GLN A 218 5.44 -9.10 15.52
CA GLN A 218 5.67 -10.18 16.46
C GLN A 218 4.38 -10.45 17.25
N PRO A 219 4.01 -11.74 17.47
CA PRO A 219 2.94 -12.11 18.38
C PRO A 219 3.13 -11.48 19.77
N PRO A 220 2.04 -11.14 20.50
CA PRO A 220 0.65 -11.56 20.28
C PRO A 220 -0.17 -10.61 19.36
N THR A 221 0.44 -9.51 18.92
CA THR A 221 -0.20 -8.44 18.14
C THR A 221 -0.91 -9.01 16.90
N PRO A 222 -2.21 -8.73 16.70
CA PRO A 222 -2.94 -9.19 15.53
C PRO A 222 -2.46 -8.45 14.28
N GLU A 223 -2.17 -9.21 13.23
CA GLU A 223 -1.84 -8.74 11.88
C GLU A 223 -2.21 -9.90 10.93
N TRP A 224 -2.79 -9.61 9.76
CA TRP A 224 -3.37 -10.66 8.91
C TRP A 224 -2.35 -11.69 8.42
N GLY A 225 -1.11 -11.30 8.10
CA GLY A 225 -0.02 -12.21 7.76
C GLY A 225 0.43 -13.09 8.93
N VAL A 226 0.52 -12.52 10.15
CA VAL A 226 0.79 -13.29 11.38
C VAL A 226 -0.32 -14.29 11.66
N MET A 227 -1.59 -13.91 11.46
CA MET A 227 -2.73 -14.83 11.63
C MET A 227 -2.65 -16.02 10.66
N ILE A 228 -2.18 -15.80 9.43
CA ILE A 228 -1.93 -16.88 8.47
C ILE A 228 -0.76 -17.78 8.94
N ASN A 229 0.31 -17.19 9.50
CA ASN A 229 1.43 -17.96 10.05
C ASN A 229 0.98 -18.88 11.19
N ASP A 230 0.25 -18.31 12.16
CA ASP A 230 -0.32 -19.03 13.32
C ASP A 230 -1.19 -20.21 12.87
N ALA A 231 -1.90 -20.07 11.75
CA ALA A 231 -2.80 -21.08 11.22
C ALA A 231 -2.11 -22.13 10.32
N ARG A 232 -0.86 -21.90 9.90
CA ARG A 232 -0.14 -22.76 8.93
C ARG A 232 -0.09 -24.23 9.35
N ALA A 233 0.20 -24.49 10.63
CA ALA A 233 0.30 -25.85 11.17
C ALA A 233 -1.04 -26.60 11.18
N PHE A 234 -2.15 -25.86 11.12
CA PHE A 234 -3.51 -26.40 11.21
C PHE A 234 -4.26 -26.35 9.89
N PHE A 235 -3.58 -26.03 8.77
CA PHE A 235 -4.23 -25.84 7.48
C PHE A 235 -5.08 -27.04 7.05
N TRP A 236 -4.56 -28.27 7.22
CA TRP A 236 -5.25 -29.50 6.85
C TRP A 236 -6.45 -29.84 7.74
N THR A 237 -6.47 -29.36 8.98
CA THR A 237 -7.52 -29.69 9.96
C THR A 237 -8.53 -28.56 10.15
N ARG A 238 -8.10 -27.30 10.02
CA ARG A 238 -8.87 -26.07 10.26
C ARG A 238 -8.55 -25.01 9.19
N PRO A 239 -8.84 -25.27 7.90
CA PRO A 239 -8.47 -24.38 6.80
C PRO A 239 -9.05 -22.96 6.92
N LEU A 240 -10.22 -22.82 7.57
CA LEU A 240 -10.88 -21.53 7.77
C LEU A 240 -10.01 -20.50 8.51
N LEU A 241 -9.09 -20.96 9.37
CA LEU A 241 -8.15 -20.07 10.09
C LEU A 241 -7.22 -19.30 9.14
N VAL A 242 -6.90 -19.86 7.97
CA VAL A 242 -6.13 -19.19 6.91
C VAL A 242 -7.06 -18.41 5.97
N VAL A 243 -8.24 -18.97 5.66
CA VAL A 243 -9.19 -18.37 4.71
C VAL A 243 -9.67 -17.01 5.19
N TRP A 244 -9.98 -16.83 6.48
CA TRP A 244 -10.48 -15.56 6.99
C TRP A 244 -9.52 -14.37 6.83
N PRO A 245 -8.25 -14.42 7.30
CA PRO A 245 -7.30 -13.34 7.05
C PRO A 245 -6.95 -13.19 5.57
N GLY A 246 -6.90 -14.29 4.80
CA GLY A 246 -6.71 -14.22 3.35
C GLY A 246 -7.83 -13.48 2.63
N LEU A 247 -9.08 -13.71 3.03
CA LEU A 247 -10.25 -13.01 2.50
C LEU A 247 -10.24 -11.53 2.90
N ALA A 248 -9.81 -11.20 4.12
CA ALA A 248 -9.66 -9.81 4.56
C ALA A 248 -8.66 -9.05 3.69
N ILE A 249 -7.48 -9.65 3.41
CA ILE A 249 -6.49 -9.10 2.47
C ILE A 249 -7.13 -8.93 1.08
N ALA A 250 -7.74 -9.98 0.53
CA ALA A 250 -8.29 -9.96 -0.82
C ALA A 250 -9.37 -8.89 -1.00
N LEU A 251 -10.29 -8.76 -0.05
CA LEU A 251 -11.35 -7.77 -0.07
C LEU A 251 -10.82 -6.35 0.09
N ALA A 252 -9.83 -6.14 0.98
CA ALA A 252 -9.19 -4.83 1.14
C ALA A 252 -8.51 -4.41 -0.17
N VAL A 253 -7.69 -5.29 -0.75
CA VAL A 253 -6.99 -5.03 -2.03
C VAL A 253 -7.98 -4.75 -3.16
N LEU A 254 -9.04 -5.54 -3.28
CA LEU A 254 -10.08 -5.31 -4.29
C LEU A 254 -10.74 -3.94 -4.13
N ALA A 255 -11.07 -3.55 -2.89
CA ALA A 255 -11.70 -2.26 -2.60
C ALA A 255 -10.80 -1.08 -2.97
N PHE A 256 -9.53 -1.13 -2.56
CA PHE A 256 -8.55 -0.08 -2.85
C PHE A 256 -8.16 -0.01 -4.34
N ASN A 257 -7.99 -1.15 -5.02
CA ASN A 257 -7.67 -1.16 -6.46
C ASN A 257 -8.78 -0.50 -7.28
N ARG A 258 -10.04 -0.82 -7.01
CA ARG A 258 -11.18 -0.21 -7.71
C ARG A 258 -11.29 1.30 -7.44
N LEU A 259 -10.93 1.75 -6.24
CA LEU A 259 -10.83 3.18 -5.94
C LEU A 259 -9.70 3.83 -6.75
N GLY A 260 -8.56 3.15 -6.87
CA GLY A 260 -7.42 3.60 -7.66
C GLY A 260 -7.72 3.69 -9.15
N ASP A 261 -8.43 2.72 -9.72
CA ASP A 261 -8.91 2.76 -11.11
C ASP A 261 -9.80 4.00 -11.33
N ALA A 262 -10.77 4.23 -10.44
CA ALA A 262 -11.65 5.40 -10.54
C ALA A 262 -10.90 6.74 -10.38
N LEU A 263 -9.86 6.76 -9.55
CA LEU A 263 -8.98 7.93 -9.40
C LEU A 263 -8.18 8.16 -10.69
N ARG A 264 -7.60 7.10 -11.25
CA ARG A 264 -6.86 7.14 -12.52
C ARG A 264 -7.72 7.65 -13.67
N ASP A 265 -8.93 7.11 -13.82
CA ASP A 265 -9.87 7.49 -14.89
C ASP A 265 -10.27 8.97 -14.82
N ARG A 266 -10.32 9.55 -13.62
CA ARG A 266 -10.63 10.98 -13.42
C ARG A 266 -9.45 11.89 -13.69
N LEU A 267 -8.24 11.37 -13.55
CA LEU A 267 -7.00 12.13 -13.71
C LEU A 267 -6.38 11.97 -15.09
N ASP A 268 -6.94 11.11 -15.95
CA ASP A 268 -6.49 10.94 -17.32
C ASP A 268 -6.84 12.16 -18.18
N PRO A 269 -5.85 12.91 -18.70
CA PRO A 269 -6.07 14.07 -19.56
C PRO A 269 -6.69 13.69 -20.91
N ALA A 270 -6.48 12.47 -21.41
CA ALA A 270 -7.01 12.03 -22.71
C ALA A 270 -8.55 11.93 -22.69
N LEU A 271 -9.12 11.46 -21.57
CA LEU A 271 -10.57 11.45 -21.34
C LEU A 271 -11.15 12.85 -21.16
N THR A 272 -10.33 13.84 -20.81
CA THR A 272 -10.74 15.24 -20.67
C THR A 272 -10.73 15.95 -22.03
N ALA A 273 -9.77 15.63 -22.91
CA ALA A 273 -9.69 16.15 -24.28
C ALA A 273 -10.84 15.64 -25.19
N GLU A 274 -11.28 14.38 -25.04
CA GLU A 274 -12.50 13.88 -25.71
C GLU A 274 -13.79 14.54 -25.20
N ARG A 275 -13.75 15.17 -24.00
CA ARG A 275 -14.89 15.84 -23.37
C ARG A 275 -15.01 17.32 -23.73
N GLY A 276 -14.13 17.85 -24.58
CA GLY A 276 -14.28 19.19 -25.17
C GLY A 276 -14.39 20.31 -24.15
N LEU A 277 -13.41 20.41 -23.24
CA LEU A 277 -13.12 21.64 -22.50
C LEU A 277 -11.83 22.25 -23.03
#